data_AF-X0WG88-F1
#
_entry.id   AF-X0WG88-F1
#
_cell.length_a   1.000
_cell.length_b   1.000
_cell.length_c   1.000
_cell.angle_alpha   90.00
_cell.angle_beta   90.00
_cell.angle_gamma   90.00
#
_symmetry.space_group_name_H-M   'P 1'
#
loop_
_entity.id
_entity.type
_entity.pdbx_description
1 polymer ?
#
loop_
_entity_poly.entity_id
_entity_poly.type
_entity_poly.pdbx_seq_one_letter_code
_entity_poly.pdbx_strand_id
1 'polypeptide(L)'
;MESITGTIEKIVYRNEENGYVIAKISVDKNEEKLATIVGNMASINIGETCELKGEWVNNPKYGWQFSFSDYQLILPTSLLGLKRYLSSGLIKGVGPATADRIVKQFGDKTLEVLENDLQRLTEVEGIAEKRVEMISKSWEEHKEIK
;
A
#
# COMPACT_ATOMS: atom_id res chain seq x y z
N MET A 1 -2.88 -24.45 0.75
CA MET A 1 -2.50 -23.08 0.36
C MET A 1 -2.52 -22.25 1.61
N GLU A 2 -1.40 -21.61 1.92
CA GLU A 2 -1.26 -20.67 3.02
C GLU A 2 -1.66 -19.26 2.56
N SER A 3 -2.01 -18.40 3.51
CA SER A 3 -2.27 -16.98 3.26
C SER A 3 -1.26 -16.15 4.04
N ILE A 4 -0.68 -15.14 3.40
CA ILE A 4 0.16 -14.15 4.05
C ILE A 4 -0.35 -12.75 3.73
N THR A 5 -0.31 -11.85 4.72
CA THR A 5 -0.67 -10.45 4.54
C THR A 5 0.54 -9.58 4.79
N GLY A 6 0.81 -8.62 3.91
CA GLY A 6 1.94 -7.72 4.11
C GLY A 6 1.93 -6.51 3.21
N THR A 7 2.79 -5.55 3.53
CA THR A 7 2.96 -4.32 2.74
C THR A 7 4.13 -4.48 1.76
N ILE A 8 3.92 -4.09 0.50
CA ILE A 8 4.96 -4.09 -0.53
C ILE A 8 6.01 -3.02 -0.19
N GLU A 9 7.20 -3.42 0.23
CA GLU A 9 8.29 -2.49 0.56
C GLU A 9 9.20 -2.24 -0.65
N LYS A 10 9.32 -3.22 -1.55
CA LYS A 10 10.16 -3.09 -2.75
C LYS A 10 9.69 -4.00 -3.88
N ILE A 11 9.65 -3.46 -5.10
CA ILE A 11 9.50 -4.25 -6.32
C ILE A 11 10.90 -4.56 -6.86
N VAL A 12 11.25 -5.84 -6.93
CA VAL A 12 12.56 -6.30 -7.43
C VAL A 12 12.55 -6.43 -8.94
N TYR A 13 11.45 -6.96 -9.47
CA TYR A 13 11.25 -7.15 -10.90
C TYR A 13 9.75 -7.14 -11.21
N ARG A 14 9.37 -6.57 -12.36
CA ARG A 14 8.03 -6.65 -12.91
C ARG A 14 8.14 -6.83 -14.43
N ASN A 15 7.36 -7.77 -14.96
CA ASN A 15 7.12 -7.91 -16.37
C ASN A 15 5.73 -7.35 -16.70
N GLU A 16 5.69 -6.30 -17.53
CA GLU A 16 4.43 -5.62 -17.87
C GLU A 16 3.58 -6.38 -18.89
N GLU A 17 4.17 -7.31 -19.66
CA GLU A 17 3.45 -8.07 -20.70
C GLU A 17 2.60 -9.20 -20.11
N ASN A 18 3.09 -9.86 -19.05
CA ASN A 18 2.40 -11.01 -18.44
C ASN A 18 2.04 -10.82 -16.96
N GLY A 19 2.38 -9.67 -16.36
CA GLY A 19 2.10 -9.34 -14.97
C GLY A 19 2.98 -10.05 -13.95
N TYR A 20 4.02 -10.78 -14.37
CA TYR A 20 4.91 -11.48 -13.45
C TYR A 20 5.69 -10.49 -12.57
N VAL A 21 5.64 -10.69 -11.25
CA VAL A 21 6.28 -9.82 -10.27
C VAL A 21 7.13 -10.60 -9.28
N ILE A 22 8.26 -10.00 -8.93
CA ILE A 22 9.06 -10.38 -7.77
C ILE A 22 9.11 -9.15 -6.86
N ALA A 23 8.61 -9.28 -5.64
CA ALA A 23 8.58 -8.18 -4.68
C ALA A 23 9.02 -8.63 -3.28
N LYS A 24 9.35 -7.65 -2.44
CA LYS A 24 9.63 -7.81 -1.02
C LYS A 24 8.47 -7.25 -0.23
N ILE A 25 7.93 -8.04 0.69
CA ILE A 25 6.82 -7.64 1.55
C ILE A 25 7.20 -7.72 3.02
N SER A 26 6.69 -6.77 3.81
CA SER A 26 6.72 -6.85 5.27
C SER A 26 5.47 -7.58 5.76
N VAL A 27 5.63 -8.83 6.20
CA VAL A 27 4.53 -9.74 6.60
C VAL A 27 4.04 -9.54 8.04
N ASP A 28 4.80 -8.78 8.84
CA ASP A 28 4.54 -8.54 10.26
C ASP A 28 4.70 -7.06 10.62
N LYS A 29 4.31 -6.67 11.85
CA LYS A 29 4.65 -5.37 12.46
C LYS A 29 6.16 -5.17 12.67
N ASN A 30 6.96 -6.21 12.39
CA ASN A 30 8.40 -6.20 12.58
C ASN A 30 9.08 -5.95 11.22
N GLU A 31 9.37 -4.66 10.98
CA GLU A 31 9.76 -4.07 9.69
C GLU A 31 11.10 -4.61 9.13
N GLU A 32 11.88 -5.32 9.94
CA GLU A 32 13.18 -5.84 9.53
C GLU A 32 13.09 -7.16 8.74
N LYS A 33 11.95 -7.87 8.79
CA LYS A 33 11.79 -9.15 8.10
C LYS A 33 10.97 -9.01 6.82
N LEU A 34 11.69 -8.88 5.70
CA LEU A 34 11.11 -8.87 4.37
C LEU A 34 11.03 -10.29 3.77
N ALA A 35 9.83 -10.75 3.45
CA ALA A 35 9.60 -11.95 2.66
C ALA A 35 9.70 -11.64 1.16
N THR A 36 10.20 -12.58 0.35
CA THR A 36 10.15 -12.49 -1.11
C THR A 36 8.86 -13.12 -1.61
N ILE A 37 8.11 -12.43 -2.46
CA ILE A 37 6.92 -12.97 -3.12
C ILE A 37 7.16 -13.08 -4.63
N VAL A 38 6.56 -14.09 -5.26
CA VAL A 38 6.57 -14.31 -6.70
C VAL A 38 5.18 -14.73 -7.19
N GLY A 39 4.75 -14.21 -8.33
CA GLY A 39 3.43 -14.51 -8.89
C GLY A 39 3.04 -13.50 -9.96
N ASN A 40 1.79 -13.54 -10.41
CA ASN A 40 1.27 -12.59 -11.41
C ASN A 40 0.32 -11.59 -10.74
N MET A 41 0.55 -10.30 -10.97
CA MET A 41 -0.22 -9.20 -10.39
C MET A 41 -0.44 -8.11 -11.45
N ALA A 42 -1.70 -7.73 -11.69
CA ALA A 42 -2.05 -6.76 -12.73
C ALA A 42 -1.47 -5.36 -12.43
N SER A 43 -1.60 -4.93 -11.17
CA SER A 43 -1.01 -3.69 -10.67
C SER A 43 -0.40 -3.94 -9.29
N ILE A 44 0.79 -3.39 -9.07
CA ILE A 44 1.51 -3.48 -7.80
C ILE A 44 2.29 -2.19 -7.58
N ASN A 45 2.07 -1.56 -6.43
CA ASN A 45 2.76 -0.35 -6.04
C ASN A 45 3.42 -0.51 -4.66
N ILE A 46 4.53 0.19 -4.46
CA ILE A 46 5.23 0.21 -3.17
C ILE A 46 4.35 0.94 -2.15
N GLY A 47 4.17 0.34 -0.98
CA GLY A 47 3.31 0.84 0.10
C GLY A 47 1.90 0.26 0.08
N GLU A 48 1.51 -0.51 -0.94
CA GLU A 48 0.25 -1.24 -0.94
C GLU A 48 0.31 -2.44 0.00
N THR A 49 -0.78 -2.70 0.72
CA THR A 49 -0.91 -3.91 1.54
C THR A 49 -1.73 -4.92 0.75
N CYS A 50 -1.30 -6.17 0.72
CA CYS A 50 -2.01 -7.23 0.04
C CYS A 50 -2.08 -8.50 0.89
N GLU A 51 -3.18 -9.22 0.75
CA GLU A 51 -3.27 -10.62 1.13
C GLU A 51 -2.92 -11.48 -0.08
N LEU A 52 -2.06 -12.48 0.12
CA LEU A 52 -1.55 -13.38 -0.91
C LEU A 52 -1.83 -14.81 -0.49
N LYS A 53 -2.40 -15.61 -1.39
CA LYS A 53 -2.65 -17.04 -1.16
C LYS A 53 -1.74 -17.88 -2.06
N GLY A 54 -1.06 -18.84 -1.46
CA GLY A 54 0.04 -19.52 -2.12
C GLY A 54 0.75 -20.56 -1.27
N GLU A 55 2.03 -20.76 -1.58
CA GLU A 55 2.91 -21.72 -0.92
C GLU A 55 4.36 -21.22 -0.87
N TRP A 56 5.08 -21.61 0.18
CA TRP A 56 6.51 -21.35 0.30
C TRP A 56 7.32 -22.32 -0.55
N VAL A 57 8.13 -21.76 -1.45
CA VAL A 57 9.01 -22.51 -2.35
C VAL A 57 10.45 -22.13 -2.05
N ASN A 58 11.32 -23.12 -1.91
CA ASN A 58 12.75 -22.89 -1.75
C ASN A 58 13.45 -22.89 -3.11
N ASN A 59 13.95 -21.72 -3.53
CA ASN A 59 14.76 -21.59 -4.72
C ASN A 59 16.24 -21.84 -4.40
N PRO A 60 16.93 -22.78 -5.08
CA PRO A 60 18.34 -23.10 -4.79
C PRO A 60 19.30 -21.91 -4.88
N LYS A 61 18.96 -20.87 -5.66
CA LYS A 61 19.80 -19.69 -5.89
C LYS A 61 19.39 -18.49 -5.02
N TYR A 62 18.10 -18.37 -4.68
CA TYR A 62 17.56 -17.17 -4.04
C TYR A 62 16.94 -17.42 -2.65
N GLY A 63 16.88 -18.67 -2.20
CA GLY A 63 16.30 -19.08 -0.93
C GLY A 63 14.76 -19.11 -0.96
N TRP A 64 14.15 -18.94 0.21
CA TRP A 64 12.70 -19.01 0.38
C TRP A 64 11.96 -17.85 -0.29
N GLN A 65 10.95 -18.20 -1.08
CA GLN A 65 10.03 -17.28 -1.74
C GLN A 65 8.60 -17.79 -1.53
N PHE A 66 7.65 -16.90 -1.39
CA PHE A 66 6.24 -17.24 -1.37
C PHE A 66 5.66 -17.12 -2.79
N SER A 67 5.31 -18.26 -3.38
CA SER A 67 4.68 -18.34 -4.68
C SER A 67 3.17 -18.21 -4.51
N PHE A 68 2.61 -17.07 -4.92
CA PHE A 68 1.17 -16.82 -4.82
C PHE A 68 0.48 -17.03 -6.17
N SER A 69 -0.74 -17.53 -6.12
CA SER A 69 -1.61 -17.70 -7.30
C SER A 69 -2.84 -16.81 -7.25
N ASP A 70 -3.16 -16.26 -6.08
CA ASP A 70 -4.31 -15.39 -5.83
C ASP A 70 -3.89 -14.27 -4.88
N TYR A 71 -4.41 -13.07 -5.08
CA TYR A 71 -4.10 -11.91 -4.27
C TYR A 71 -5.30 -10.97 -4.14
N GLN A 72 -5.31 -10.22 -3.04
CA GLN A 72 -6.28 -9.15 -2.81
C GLN A 72 -5.58 -7.92 -2.23
N LEU A 73 -5.81 -6.75 -2.81
CA LEU A 73 -5.38 -5.48 -2.24
C LEU A 73 -6.23 -5.15 -1.00
N ILE A 74 -5.56 -4.82 0.09
CA ILE A 74 -6.17 -4.44 1.37
C ILE A 74 -5.81 -2.98 1.64
N LEU A 75 -6.84 -2.15 1.79
CA LEU A 75 -6.66 -0.81 2.34
C LEU A 75 -6.25 -0.94 3.82
N PRO A 76 -5.18 -0.26 4.26
CA PRO A 76 -4.77 -0.33 5.64
C PRO A 76 -5.86 0.26 6.54
N THR A 77 -6.28 -0.49 7.55
CA THR A 77 -7.25 -0.05 8.56
C THR A 77 -6.57 0.41 9.86
N SER A 78 -5.26 0.20 9.99
CA SER A 78 -4.48 0.66 11.14
C SER A 78 -3.93 2.07 10.90
N LEU A 79 -3.83 2.89 11.95
CA LEU A 79 -3.26 4.24 11.88
C LEU A 79 -1.84 4.24 11.31
N LEU A 80 -1.03 3.27 11.73
CA LEU A 80 0.34 3.13 11.25
C LEU A 80 0.37 2.81 9.76
N GLY A 81 -0.49 1.88 9.31
CA GLY A 81 -0.63 1.52 7.90
C GLY A 81 -1.14 2.69 7.06
N LEU A 82 -2.15 3.43 7.55
CA LEU A 82 -2.68 4.62 6.89
C LEU A 82 -1.62 5.71 6.75
N LYS A 83 -0.87 5.99 7.82
CA LYS A 83 0.24 6.95 7.77
C LYS A 83 1.28 6.54 6.72
N ARG A 84 1.68 5.26 6.70
CA ARG A 84 2.64 4.73 5.73
C ARG A 84 2.12 4.86 4.30
N TYR A 85 0.91 4.41 4.05
CA TYR A 85 0.25 4.47 2.74
C TYR A 85 0.11 5.91 2.23
N LEU A 86 -0.27 6.84 3.09
CA LEU A 86 -0.33 8.26 2.75
C LEU A 86 1.06 8.85 2.50
N SER A 87 2.08 8.40 3.22
CA SER A 87 3.46 8.90 3.10
C SER A 87 4.30 8.22 2.00
N SER A 88 3.82 7.13 1.40
CA SER A 88 4.59 6.31 0.45
C SER A 88 4.79 6.99 -0.91
N GLY A 89 4.11 8.12 -1.14
CA GLY A 89 4.14 8.84 -2.42
C GLY A 89 3.12 8.31 -3.44
N LEU A 90 2.30 7.32 -3.07
CA LEU A 90 1.17 6.85 -3.88
C LEU A 90 0.11 7.93 -4.06
N ILE A 91 -0.16 8.68 -3.00
CA ILE A 91 -1.12 9.78 -3.01
C ILE A 91 -0.38 11.10 -3.25
N LYS A 92 -0.49 11.64 -4.47
CA LYS A 92 0.12 12.93 -4.83
C LYS A 92 -0.42 14.02 -3.91
N GLY A 93 0.48 14.84 -3.38
CA GLY A 93 0.14 15.90 -2.43
C GLY A 93 0.25 15.53 -0.97
N VAL A 94 0.46 14.24 -0.65
CA VAL A 94 0.68 13.78 0.72
C VAL A 94 2.12 13.29 0.88
N GLY A 95 2.94 14.12 1.55
CA GLY A 95 4.26 13.72 1.99
C GLY A 95 4.25 13.20 3.44
N PRO A 96 5.38 12.71 3.97
CA PRO A 96 5.46 12.15 5.32
C PRO A 96 4.94 13.08 6.43
N ALA A 97 5.24 14.38 6.35
CA ALA A 97 4.76 15.37 7.31
C ALA A 97 3.24 15.60 7.20
N THR A 98 2.70 15.63 5.98
CA THR A 98 1.25 15.79 5.76
C THR A 98 0.50 14.53 6.22
N ALA A 99 1.01 13.34 5.90
CA ALA A 99 0.45 12.06 6.34
C ALA A 99 0.36 11.99 7.87
N ASP A 100 1.42 12.40 8.57
CA ASP A 100 1.43 12.45 10.03
C ASP A 100 0.33 13.36 10.59
N ARG A 101 0.15 14.56 10.01
CA ARG A 101 -0.89 15.49 10.44
C ARG A 101 -2.30 14.98 10.16
N ILE A 102 -2.54 14.37 9.00
CA ILE A 102 -3.85 13.79 8.63
C ILE A 102 -4.23 12.70 9.63
N VAL A 103 -3.32 11.76 9.90
CA VAL A 103 -3.57 10.66 10.84
C VAL A 103 -3.69 11.18 12.27
N LYS A 104 -2.93 12.21 12.65
CA LYS A 104 -3.05 12.85 13.98
C LYS A 104 -4.39 13.58 14.16
N GLN A 105 -4.92 14.19 13.10
CA GLN A 105 -6.18 14.94 13.14
C GLN A 105 -7.40 14.00 13.17
N PHE A 106 -7.44 13.00 12.29
CA PHE A 106 -8.64 12.16 12.10
C PHE A 106 -8.55 10.79 12.76
N GLY A 107 -7.37 10.33 13.13
CA GLY A 107 -7.19 9.04 13.78
C GLY A 107 -7.82 7.89 12.99
N ASP A 108 -8.65 7.10 13.65
CA ASP A 108 -9.34 5.95 13.09
C ASP A 108 -10.33 6.33 11.98
N LYS A 109 -10.76 7.59 11.95
CA LYS A 109 -11.63 8.15 10.91
C LYS A 109 -10.88 8.61 9.67
N THR A 110 -9.54 8.51 9.63
CA THR A 110 -8.76 8.95 8.46
C THR A 110 -9.24 8.26 7.18
N LEU A 111 -9.49 6.95 7.21
CA LEU A 111 -9.95 6.22 6.03
C LEU A 111 -11.36 6.69 5.60
N GLU A 112 -12.27 6.85 6.54
CA GLU A 112 -13.63 7.34 6.28
C GLU A 112 -13.62 8.73 5.64
N VAL A 113 -12.78 9.64 6.13
CA VAL A 113 -12.58 10.98 5.57
C VAL A 113 -12.04 10.91 4.15
N LEU A 114 -11.06 10.05 3.88
CA LEU A 114 -10.50 9.89 2.54
C LEU A 114 -11.50 9.26 1.56
N GLU A 115 -12.41 8.40 2.02
CA GLU A 115 -13.38 7.73 1.17
C GLU A 115 -14.66 8.54 0.91
N ASN A 116 -15.12 9.30 1.91
CA ASN A 116 -16.46 9.91 1.90
C ASN A 116 -16.44 11.44 1.97
N ASP A 117 -15.39 12.07 2.50
CA ASP A 117 -15.37 13.51 2.74
C ASP A 117 -13.96 14.12 2.71
N LEU A 118 -13.33 14.09 1.54
CA LEU A 118 -11.98 14.63 1.32
C LEU A 118 -11.88 16.14 1.61
N GLN A 119 -12.97 16.89 1.56
CA GLN A 119 -12.97 18.32 1.89
C GLN A 119 -12.56 18.58 3.34
N ARG A 120 -12.83 17.65 4.26
CA ARG A 120 -12.39 17.75 5.65
C ARG A 120 -10.88 17.78 5.80
N LEU A 121 -10.10 17.36 4.81
CA LEU A 121 -8.64 17.52 4.83
C LEU A 121 -8.21 18.98 5.01
N THR A 122 -9.05 19.97 4.67
CA THR A 122 -8.81 21.39 4.96
C THR A 122 -8.78 21.73 6.46
N GLU A 123 -9.34 20.88 7.33
CA GLU A 123 -9.23 20.98 8.79
C GLU A 123 -7.79 20.73 9.28
N VAL A 124 -6.94 20.09 8.44
CA VAL A 124 -5.56 19.77 8.77
C VAL A 124 -4.65 20.95 8.46
N GLU A 125 -3.88 21.38 9.46
CA GLU A 125 -2.95 22.51 9.32
C GLU A 125 -1.97 22.30 8.13
N GLY A 126 -1.98 23.26 7.20
CA GLY A 126 -1.13 23.26 6.02
C GLY A 126 -1.68 22.50 4.82
N ILE A 127 -2.95 22.07 4.84
CA ILE A 127 -3.66 21.57 3.66
C ILE A 127 -4.66 22.63 3.19
N ALA A 128 -4.36 23.27 2.05
CA ALA A 128 -5.27 24.19 1.38
C ALA A 128 -6.15 23.45 0.36
N GLU A 129 -7.26 24.06 -0.08
CA GLU A 129 -8.20 23.48 -1.06
C GLU A 129 -7.50 22.93 -2.30
N LYS A 130 -6.56 23.67 -2.89
CA LYS A 130 -5.78 23.22 -4.05
C LYS A 130 -5.00 21.92 -3.78
N ARG A 131 -4.55 21.70 -2.55
CA ARG A 131 -3.89 20.46 -2.15
C ARG A 131 -4.91 19.34 -1.97
N VAL A 132 -6.09 19.64 -1.45
CA VAL A 132 -7.21 18.69 -1.39
C VAL A 132 -7.60 18.20 -2.78
N GLU A 133 -7.78 19.09 -3.75
CA GLU A 133 -8.11 18.71 -5.14
C GLU A 133 -7.10 17.71 -5.74
N MET A 134 -5.81 17.95 -5.51
CA MET A 134 -4.74 17.07 -5.96
C MET A 134 -4.78 15.70 -5.25
N ILE A 135 -5.03 15.70 -3.94
CA ILE A 135 -5.17 14.47 -3.15
C ILE A 135 -6.40 13.69 -3.63
N SER A 136 -7.54 14.35 -3.82
CA SER A 136 -8.78 13.73 -4.27
C SER A 136 -8.60 13.04 -5.61
N LYS A 137 -8.01 13.74 -6.60
CA LYS A 137 -7.74 13.15 -7.91
C LYS A 137 -6.83 11.93 -7.80
N SER A 138 -5.75 12.03 -7.03
CA SER A 138 -4.82 10.90 -6.84
C SER A 138 -5.45 9.73 -6.07
N TRP A 139 -6.39 10.02 -5.17
CA TRP A 139 -7.11 9.02 -4.39
C TRP A 139 -8.12 8.27 -5.25
N GLU A 140 -8.86 8.96 -6.11
CA GLU A 140 -9.77 8.36 -7.08
C GLU A 140 -9.01 7.47 -8.08
N GLU A 141 -7.90 7.97 -8.65
CA GLU A 141 -7.02 7.18 -9.53
C GLU A 141 -6.55 5.87 -8.87
N HIS A 142 -6.26 5.90 -7.56
CA HIS A 142 -5.88 4.69 -6.83
C HIS A 142 -7.05 3.77 -6.49
N LYS A 143 -8.26 4.33 -6.29
CA LYS A 143 -9.48 3.58 -5.97
C LYS A 143 -10.06 2.87 -7.18
N GLU A 144 -9.87 3.42 -8.38
CA GLU A 144 -10.33 2.85 -9.67
C GLU A 144 -9.45 1.71 -10.19
N ILE A 145 -8.29 1.42 -9.58
CA ILE A 145 -7.43 0.26 -9.93
C ILE A 145 -8.01 -1.07 -9.36
N LYS A 146 -9.32 -1.11 -9.11
CA LYS A 146 -10.02 -2.26 -8.51
C LYS A 146 -10.50 -3.27 -9.54
#